data_AF-A0A6C0CN52-F1
#
_entry.id   AF-A0A6C0CN52-F1
#
_cell.length_a   1.000
_cell.length_b   1.000
_cell.length_c   1.000
_cell.angle_alpha   90.00
_cell.angle_beta   90.00
_cell.angle_gamma   90.00
#
_symmetry.space_group_name_H-M   'P 1'
#
loop_
_entity.id
_entity.type
_entity.pdbx_description
1 polymer ?
#
loop_
_entity_poly.entity_id
_entity_poly.type
_entity_poly.pdbx_seq_one_letter_code
_entity_poly.pdbx_strand_id
1 'polypeptide(L)'
;MINLLRQHKNYIKQSDTGCEFINPSLSSVVYIKRKEIVPNLEICKEAHPSYNFRKDYAVKKCKLNDICFNPSHISTISKKEQAWDDVKNKLELLKNSIDDPINDCWILKDKTIDKDGYIKIQINKKNLSLHRVSYMIYNDKTLNTSTIITHTCANKHCCNPHHLKIKLENDTSSPNNHPNSDISNDLALKIINSKGTNMSRKDKSEHFGVSVRSIERIEQFQTFKHLRSEKELNEFNNRTKRVTPIKKIVQKPPQEKLDNKYNEMLKHKTEYKNNSVNVNTPCWGWKSKSLSSTVLITYNKEKQMIHTFSWKYNNNKWDKIPKTHKISHKCNNKGCWNPDHLELSQLKTK
;
A
#
# COMPACT_ATOMS: atom_id res chain seq x y z
N MET A 1 56.78 -7.69 -9.97
CA MET A 1 56.69 -7.00 -8.67
C MET A 1 56.71 -7.94 -7.48
N ILE A 2 55.87 -8.99 -7.41
CA ILE A 2 55.95 -9.99 -6.32
C ILE A 2 57.34 -10.63 -6.28
N ASN A 3 57.86 -11.04 -7.43
CA ASN A 3 59.25 -11.52 -7.53
C ASN A 3 60.27 -10.49 -7.06
N LEU A 4 60.05 -9.19 -7.30
CA LEU A 4 60.93 -8.12 -6.79
C LEU A 4 60.80 -7.98 -5.25
N LEU A 5 59.58 -7.98 -4.71
CA LEU A 5 59.34 -7.95 -3.26
C LEU A 5 59.97 -9.19 -2.58
N ARG A 6 59.87 -10.36 -3.22
CA ARG A 6 60.47 -11.60 -2.78
C ARG A 6 62.00 -11.56 -2.87
N GLN A 7 62.56 -11.09 -3.99
CA GLN A 7 64.00 -10.96 -4.22
C GLN A 7 64.66 -9.97 -3.26
N HIS A 8 64.01 -8.85 -2.97
CA HIS A 8 64.54 -7.84 -2.05
C HIS A 8 64.25 -8.16 -0.57
N LYS A 9 63.56 -9.27 -0.25
CA LYS A 9 63.16 -9.66 1.12
C LYS A 9 62.43 -8.53 1.89
N ASN A 10 61.74 -7.64 1.16
CA ASN A 10 61.08 -6.48 1.74
C ASN A 10 59.69 -6.81 2.34
N TYR A 11 59.49 -8.05 2.75
CA TYR A 11 58.24 -8.55 3.32
C TYR A 11 58.50 -9.50 4.49
N ILE A 12 57.55 -9.53 5.41
CA ILE A 12 57.55 -10.43 6.55
C ILE A 12 56.57 -11.56 6.23
N LYS A 13 57.03 -12.80 6.42
CA LYS A 13 56.18 -13.99 6.39
C LYS A 13 55.95 -14.49 7.81
N GLN A 14 54.71 -14.49 8.25
CA GLN A 14 54.30 -15.06 9.54
C GLN A 14 54.23 -16.57 9.42
N SER A 15 54.94 -17.30 10.30
CA SER A 15 55.06 -18.76 10.25
C SER A 15 53.78 -19.49 10.66
N ASP A 16 53.03 -18.92 11.60
CA ASP A 16 51.78 -19.44 12.15
C ASP A 16 50.60 -19.29 11.20
N THR A 17 50.49 -18.14 10.54
CA THR A 17 49.35 -17.82 9.66
C THR A 17 49.66 -17.99 8.19
N GLY A 18 50.94 -18.02 7.81
CA GLY A 18 51.38 -17.93 6.43
C GLY A 18 51.19 -16.54 5.82
N CYS A 19 50.77 -15.52 6.56
CA CYS A 19 50.54 -14.18 6.01
C CYS A 19 51.85 -13.57 5.49
N GLU A 20 51.75 -12.88 4.35
CA GLU A 20 52.86 -12.11 3.75
C GLU A 20 52.44 -10.64 3.72
N PHE A 21 53.23 -9.74 4.30
CA PHE A 21 52.96 -8.29 4.28
C PHE A 21 54.26 -7.48 4.20
N ILE A 22 54.17 -6.26 3.67
CA ILE A 22 55.34 -5.39 3.48
C ILE A 22 55.84 -4.98 4.87
N ASN A 23 57.16 -5.06 5.08
CA ASN A 23 57.74 -4.64 6.34
C ASN A 23 57.42 -3.14 6.59
N PRO A 24 56.71 -2.78 7.69
CA PRO A 24 56.34 -1.40 7.97
C PRO A 24 57.55 -0.45 8.05
N SER A 25 58.72 -0.94 8.44
CA SER A 25 59.94 -0.11 8.51
C SER A 25 60.45 0.34 7.12
N LEU A 26 59.95 -0.25 6.05
CA LEU A 26 60.26 0.10 4.66
C LEU A 26 59.15 0.92 3.98
N SER A 27 58.03 1.17 4.68
CA SER A 27 56.84 1.79 4.08
C SER A 27 57.03 3.26 3.70
N SER A 28 58.02 3.95 4.28
CA SER A 28 58.38 5.33 3.93
C SER A 28 59.10 5.43 2.57
N VAL A 29 59.76 4.36 2.11
CA VAL A 29 60.54 4.33 0.86
C VAL A 29 59.67 3.91 -0.33
N VAL A 30 58.61 3.15 -0.07
CA VAL A 30 57.68 2.63 -1.08
C VAL A 30 56.33 3.32 -0.91
N TYR A 31 56.23 4.56 -1.40
CA TYR A 31 54.99 5.34 -1.39
C TYR A 31 54.01 4.78 -2.44
N ILE A 32 53.48 3.58 -2.21
CA ILE A 32 52.36 3.07 -2.99
C ILE A 32 51.13 3.85 -2.52
N LYS A 33 50.73 4.86 -3.29
CA LYS A 33 49.44 5.51 -3.10
C LYS A 33 48.38 4.41 -3.00
N ARG A 34 47.54 4.42 -1.95
CA ARG A 34 46.43 3.47 -1.70
C ARG A 34 45.50 3.19 -2.90
N LYS A 35 45.64 3.91 -4.01
CA LYS A 35 44.88 3.78 -5.27
C LYS A 35 45.63 3.10 -6.42
N GLU A 36 46.91 2.75 -6.27
CA GLU A 36 47.66 2.00 -7.28
C GLU A 36 47.42 0.50 -7.11
N ILE A 37 46.37 0.04 -7.80
CA ILE A 37 45.78 -1.30 -7.84
C ILE A 37 46.71 -2.39 -8.43
N VAL A 38 47.99 -2.08 -8.65
CA VAL A 38 48.95 -2.95 -9.37
C VAL A 38 49.37 -4.21 -8.59
N PRO A 39 49.51 -4.22 -7.23
CA PRO A 39 49.87 -5.44 -6.52
C PRO A 39 48.78 -6.49 -6.55
N ASN A 40 47.53 -6.10 -6.30
CA ASN A 40 46.46 -7.07 -6.18
C ASN A 40 46.19 -7.79 -7.50
N LEU A 41 46.28 -7.12 -8.65
CA LEU A 41 46.07 -7.75 -9.96
C LEU A 41 47.06 -8.88 -10.23
N GLU A 42 48.35 -8.62 -10.03
CA GLU A 42 49.39 -9.60 -10.31
C GLU A 42 49.38 -10.74 -9.28
N ILE A 43 49.15 -10.43 -7.99
CA ILE A 43 49.00 -11.45 -6.95
C ILE A 43 47.78 -12.32 -7.23
N CYS A 44 46.68 -11.72 -7.69
CA CYS A 44 45.48 -12.47 -8.08
C CYS A 44 45.72 -13.35 -9.28
N LYS A 45 46.45 -12.90 -10.30
CA LYS A 45 46.78 -13.74 -11.47
C LYS A 45 47.71 -14.89 -11.10
N GLU A 46 48.66 -14.66 -10.17
CA GLU A 46 49.53 -15.71 -9.64
C GLU A 46 48.72 -16.76 -8.88
N ALA A 47 47.79 -16.33 -8.02
CA ALA A 47 46.90 -17.22 -7.28
C ALA A 47 45.85 -17.92 -8.17
N HIS A 48 45.34 -17.20 -9.16
CA HIS A 48 44.21 -17.58 -10.01
C HIS A 48 44.51 -17.20 -11.48
N PRO A 49 45.17 -18.07 -12.25
CA PRO A 49 45.56 -17.78 -13.64
C PRO A 49 44.39 -17.43 -14.57
N SER A 50 43.17 -17.89 -14.24
CA SER A 50 41.93 -17.59 -14.98
C SER A 50 41.31 -16.22 -14.63
N TYR A 51 41.87 -15.48 -13.67
CA TYR A 51 41.32 -14.22 -13.18
C TYR A 51 41.19 -13.16 -14.28
N ASN A 52 39.98 -12.63 -14.43
CA ASN A 52 39.67 -11.55 -15.36
C ASN A 52 39.17 -10.31 -14.61
N PHE A 53 40.01 -9.30 -14.46
CA PHE A 53 39.67 -8.06 -13.75
C PHE A 53 38.43 -7.32 -14.27
N ARG A 54 37.97 -7.59 -15.50
CA ARG A 54 36.73 -7.02 -16.03
C ARG A 54 35.50 -7.74 -15.49
N LYS A 55 35.59 -9.04 -15.22
CA LYS A 55 34.48 -9.93 -14.82
C LYS A 55 34.51 -10.32 -13.35
N ASP A 56 35.70 -10.35 -12.75
CA ASP A 56 35.95 -10.91 -11.43
C ASP A 56 36.40 -9.83 -10.45
N TYR A 57 36.30 -10.15 -9.17
CA TYR A 57 36.70 -9.36 -8.04
C TYR A 57 37.59 -10.21 -7.13
N ALA A 58 38.68 -9.61 -6.65
CA ALA A 58 39.60 -10.24 -5.74
C ALA A 58 39.13 -10.07 -4.30
N VAL A 59 38.89 -11.17 -3.60
CA VAL A 59 38.46 -11.20 -2.21
C VAL A 59 39.61 -11.70 -1.36
N LYS A 60 40.02 -10.89 -0.38
CA LYS A 60 40.99 -11.29 0.63
C LYS A 60 40.28 -12.16 1.68
N LYS A 61 40.74 -13.39 1.86
CA LYS A 61 40.25 -14.32 2.89
C LYS A 61 40.98 -14.20 4.22
N CYS A 62 42.11 -13.49 4.25
CA CYS A 62 42.90 -13.27 5.44
C CYS A 62 42.12 -12.43 6.48
N LYS A 63 41.67 -13.06 7.56
CA LYS A 63 41.01 -12.38 8.69
C LYS A 63 41.97 -11.76 9.69
N LEU A 64 43.23 -12.18 9.67
CA LEU A 64 44.22 -11.85 10.71
C LEU A 64 45.00 -10.57 10.39
N ASN A 65 45.09 -10.21 9.11
CA ASN A 65 45.86 -9.05 8.67
C ASN A 65 45.27 -8.47 7.38
N ASP A 66 44.83 -7.21 7.46
CA ASP A 66 44.17 -6.46 6.39
C ASP A 66 45.12 -6.06 5.24
N ILE A 67 46.43 -6.03 5.48
CA ILE A 67 47.48 -5.78 4.48
C ILE A 67 48.13 -7.05 3.92
N CYS A 68 47.71 -8.25 4.36
CA CYS A 68 48.24 -9.53 3.86
C CYS A 68 48.06 -9.67 2.34
N PHE A 69 49.12 -10.01 1.62
CA PHE A 69 49.10 -10.19 0.17
C PHE A 69 49.47 -11.61 -0.29
N ASN A 70 49.54 -12.58 0.62
CA ASN A 70 49.82 -13.98 0.24
C ASN A 70 48.80 -14.47 -0.82
N PRO A 71 49.26 -14.93 -2.00
CA PRO A 71 48.40 -15.51 -3.05
C PRO A 71 47.40 -16.56 -2.55
N SER A 72 47.79 -17.44 -1.63
CA SER A 72 46.90 -18.50 -1.10
C SER A 72 45.76 -17.95 -0.23
N HIS A 73 45.88 -16.70 0.25
CA HIS A 73 44.85 -16.01 1.02
C HIS A 73 43.96 -15.12 0.16
N ILE A 74 44.11 -15.18 -1.15
CA ILE A 74 43.26 -14.47 -2.10
C ILE A 74 42.35 -15.49 -2.79
N SER A 75 41.07 -15.16 -2.88
CA SER A 75 40.10 -15.84 -3.74
C SER A 75 39.54 -14.89 -4.77
N THR A 76 38.94 -15.44 -5.81
CA THR A 76 38.19 -14.67 -6.80
C THR A 76 36.71 -14.99 -6.68
N ILE A 77 35.88 -13.97 -6.85
CA ILE A 77 34.44 -14.12 -7.08
C ILE A 77 34.07 -13.30 -8.32
N SER A 78 32.95 -13.59 -8.95
CA SER A 78 32.46 -12.74 -10.02
C SER A 78 32.07 -11.36 -9.47
N LYS A 79 32.23 -10.29 -10.26
CA LYS A 79 31.68 -8.96 -9.89
C LYS A 79 30.18 -8.99 -9.65
N LYS A 80 29.49 -9.96 -10.29
CA LYS A 80 28.08 -10.21 -10.05
C LYS A 80 27.84 -10.60 -8.61
N GLU A 81 28.58 -11.58 -8.10
CA GLU A 81 28.53 -12.04 -6.71
C GLU A 81 28.98 -10.95 -5.74
N GLN A 82 30.09 -10.25 -6.02
CA GLN A 82 30.54 -9.13 -5.17
C GLN A 82 29.46 -8.05 -4.99
N ALA A 83 28.73 -7.71 -6.07
CA ALA A 83 27.66 -6.73 -5.98
C ALA A 83 26.50 -7.18 -5.09
N TRP A 84 26.25 -8.50 -4.96
CA TRP A 84 25.28 -9.05 -4.02
C TRP A 84 25.84 -9.03 -2.59
N ASP A 85 27.10 -9.39 -2.40
CA ASP A 85 27.78 -9.35 -1.10
C ASP A 85 27.84 -7.93 -0.52
N ASP A 86 28.11 -6.92 -1.35
CA ASP A 86 28.10 -5.52 -0.94
C ASP A 86 26.73 -5.10 -0.36
N VAL A 87 25.65 -5.57 -1.00
CA VAL A 87 24.28 -5.28 -0.53
C VAL A 87 23.97 -6.08 0.73
N LYS A 88 24.39 -7.35 0.81
CA LYS A 88 24.23 -8.16 2.02
C LYS A 88 24.92 -7.52 3.21
N ASN A 89 26.19 -7.11 3.07
CA ASN A 89 26.94 -6.41 4.09
C ASN A 89 26.21 -5.12 4.53
N LYS A 90 25.64 -4.39 3.57
CA LYS A 90 24.84 -3.20 3.88
C LYS A 90 23.57 -3.53 4.68
N LEU A 91 22.88 -4.62 4.35
CA LEU A 91 21.71 -5.08 5.12
C LEU A 91 22.11 -5.53 6.54
N GLU A 92 23.25 -6.19 6.71
CA GLU A 92 23.78 -6.56 8.03
C GLU A 92 24.15 -5.33 8.88
N LEU A 93 24.66 -4.26 8.26
CA LEU A 93 24.87 -2.99 8.96
C LEU A 93 23.54 -2.39 9.44
N LEU A 94 22.50 -2.43 8.60
CA LEU A 94 21.16 -1.93 8.94
C LEU A 94 20.48 -2.78 10.02
N LYS A 95 20.71 -4.09 10.03
CA LYS A 95 20.21 -5.00 11.07
C LYS A 95 20.72 -4.61 12.46
N ASN A 96 21.93 -4.09 12.53
CA ASN A 96 22.56 -3.65 13.78
C ASN A 96 22.31 -2.17 14.09
N SER A 97 21.66 -1.41 13.20
CA SER A 97 21.30 -0.01 13.45
C SER A 97 19.89 0.10 14.04
N ILE A 98 19.77 0.75 15.19
CA ILE A 98 18.49 0.97 15.89
C ILE A 98 17.76 2.16 15.24
N ASP A 99 17.31 2.00 14.00
CA ASP A 99 16.64 3.09 13.27
C ASP A 99 15.13 3.17 13.54
N ASP A 100 14.50 2.05 13.89
CA ASP A 100 13.12 1.98 14.38
C ASP A 100 13.00 0.82 15.39
N PRO A 101 13.35 1.03 16.68
CA PRO A 101 13.29 -0.02 17.70
C PRO A 101 11.87 -0.50 17.99
N ILE A 102 10.84 0.26 17.61
CA ILE A 102 9.45 -0.07 17.91
C ILE A 102 8.93 -1.10 16.91
N ASN A 103 9.23 -0.91 15.62
CA ASN A 103 8.76 -1.81 14.56
C ASN A 103 9.86 -2.72 14.00
N ASP A 104 11.06 -2.74 14.58
CA ASP A 104 12.24 -3.49 14.10
C ASP A 104 12.46 -3.30 12.58
N CYS A 105 12.26 -2.08 12.08
CA CYS A 105 12.33 -1.80 10.64
C CYS A 105 13.75 -1.37 10.23
N TRP A 106 14.30 -2.04 9.21
CA TRP A 106 15.59 -1.66 8.64
C TRP A 106 15.37 -0.60 7.57
N ILE A 107 15.80 0.64 7.81
CA ILE A 107 15.54 1.78 6.93
C ILE A 107 16.85 2.33 6.39
N LEU A 108 16.96 2.41 5.07
CA LEU A 108 18.13 3.01 4.42
C LEU A 108 17.87 4.49 4.12
N LYS A 109 18.39 5.41 4.96
CA LYS A 109 18.10 6.85 4.89
C LYS A 109 18.71 7.57 3.68
N ASP A 110 19.89 7.15 3.22
CA ASP A 110 20.65 7.87 2.18
C ASP A 110 20.36 7.43 0.75
N LYS A 111 19.12 7.05 0.43
CA LYS A 111 18.75 6.60 -0.92
C LYS A 111 17.51 7.27 -1.45
N THR A 112 17.52 7.46 -2.77
CA THR A 112 16.37 7.96 -3.51
C THR A 112 15.24 6.95 -3.49
N ILE A 113 14.06 7.49 -3.21
CA ILE A 113 12.79 6.77 -3.21
C ILE A 113 12.15 6.98 -4.57
N ASP A 114 11.56 5.93 -5.15
CA ASP A 114 10.80 6.07 -6.40
C ASP A 114 9.43 6.74 -6.17
N LYS A 115 8.72 7.01 -7.27
CA LYS A 115 7.36 7.58 -7.23
C LYS A 115 6.34 6.72 -6.44
N ASP A 116 6.62 5.43 -6.27
CA ASP A 116 5.75 4.46 -5.61
C ASP A 116 6.10 4.28 -4.11
N GLY A 117 7.14 4.99 -3.62
CA GLY A 117 7.56 4.99 -2.23
C GLY A 117 8.63 3.93 -1.88
N TYR A 118 9.23 3.29 -2.88
CA TYR A 118 10.22 2.23 -2.67
C TYR A 118 11.66 2.70 -2.90
N ILE A 119 12.56 2.24 -2.04
CA ILE A 119 14.01 2.45 -2.20
C ILE A 119 14.52 1.57 -3.36
N LYS A 120 15.22 2.17 -4.32
CA LYS A 120 15.89 1.46 -5.41
C LYS A 120 17.39 1.39 -5.18
N ILE A 121 17.98 0.25 -5.54
CA ILE A 121 19.41 0.04 -5.57
C ILE A 121 19.83 -0.52 -6.92
N GLN A 122 21.04 -0.18 -7.35
CA GLN A 122 21.60 -0.69 -8.59
C GLN A 122 22.49 -1.89 -8.27
N ILE A 123 22.15 -3.06 -8.80
CA ILE A 123 22.97 -4.28 -8.72
C ILE A 123 23.22 -4.75 -10.15
N ASN A 124 24.49 -4.89 -10.54
CA ASN A 124 24.87 -5.32 -11.89
C ASN A 124 24.19 -4.52 -13.01
N LYS A 125 24.19 -3.18 -12.87
CA LYS A 125 23.54 -2.22 -13.78
C LYS A 125 22.00 -2.34 -13.87
N LYS A 126 21.36 -3.17 -13.06
CA LYS A 126 19.90 -3.28 -12.97
C LYS A 126 19.40 -2.54 -11.74
N ASN A 127 18.33 -1.77 -11.90
CA ASN A 127 17.65 -1.12 -10.78
C ASN A 127 16.65 -2.09 -10.17
N LEU A 128 16.89 -2.50 -8.93
CA LEU A 128 16.05 -3.41 -8.15
C LEU A 128 15.52 -2.68 -6.92
N SER A 129 14.33 -3.05 -6.43
CA SER A 129 13.87 -2.52 -5.14
C SER A 129 14.61 -3.20 -4.00
N LEU A 130 15.01 -2.40 -3.00
CA LEU A 130 15.81 -2.87 -1.87
C LEU A 130 15.09 -3.98 -1.08
N HIS A 131 13.78 -3.84 -0.86
CA HIS A 131 13.00 -4.88 -0.18
C HIS A 131 13.02 -6.22 -0.92
N ARG A 132 12.92 -6.23 -2.26
CA ARG A 132 13.01 -7.49 -3.03
C ARG A 132 14.37 -8.13 -2.88
N VAL A 133 15.41 -7.32 -2.95
CA VAL A 133 16.79 -7.80 -2.79
C VAL A 133 17.01 -8.38 -1.40
N SER A 134 16.54 -7.71 -0.36
CA SER A 134 16.60 -8.25 1.01
C SER A 134 15.89 -9.59 1.13
N TYR A 135 14.68 -9.72 0.58
CA TYR A 135 13.95 -10.98 0.55
C TYR A 135 14.72 -12.09 -0.17
N MET A 136 15.34 -11.79 -1.33
CA MET A 136 16.13 -12.75 -2.10
C MET A 136 17.35 -13.25 -1.32
N ILE A 137 18.08 -12.35 -0.66
CA ILE A 137 19.31 -12.66 0.08
C ILE A 137 18.99 -13.52 1.31
N TYR A 138 18.01 -13.13 2.12
CA TYR A 138 17.74 -13.78 3.40
C TYR A 138 16.92 -15.08 3.29
N ASN A 139 16.19 -15.27 2.19
CA ASN A 139 15.45 -16.51 1.94
C ASN A 139 16.15 -17.43 0.94
N ASP A 140 17.36 -17.08 0.48
CA ASP A 140 18.11 -17.78 -0.57
C ASP A 140 17.25 -18.14 -1.80
N LYS A 141 16.51 -17.13 -2.29
CA LYS A 141 15.52 -17.30 -3.37
C LYS A 141 15.81 -16.40 -4.55
N THR A 142 15.70 -16.97 -5.76
CA THR A 142 15.65 -16.19 -6.99
C THR A 142 14.20 -15.86 -7.33
N LEU A 143 13.85 -14.57 -7.35
CA LEU A 143 12.50 -14.11 -7.71
C LEU A 143 12.41 -13.84 -9.21
N ASN A 144 11.30 -14.27 -9.82
CA ASN A 144 10.93 -13.83 -11.16
C ASN A 144 10.40 -12.37 -11.13
N THR A 145 10.24 -11.75 -12.29
CA THR A 145 9.74 -10.37 -12.40
C THR A 145 8.28 -10.21 -12.00
N SER A 146 7.46 -11.27 -12.13
CA SER A 146 6.04 -11.27 -11.76
C SER A 146 5.78 -11.48 -10.28
N THR A 147 6.72 -12.05 -9.52
CA THR A 147 6.54 -12.29 -8.08
C THR A 147 6.44 -10.96 -7.36
N ILE A 148 5.33 -10.71 -6.68
CA ILE A 148 5.14 -9.49 -5.89
C ILE A 148 5.59 -9.77 -4.46
N ILE A 149 6.49 -8.93 -3.94
CA ILE A 149 6.87 -8.94 -2.52
C ILE A 149 6.12 -7.80 -1.84
N THR A 150 5.48 -8.11 -0.73
CA THR A 150 4.73 -7.14 0.09
C THR A 150 5.30 -7.06 1.49
N HIS A 151 5.24 -5.86 2.06
CA HIS A 151 5.55 -5.65 3.47
C HIS A 151 4.42 -6.18 4.37
N THR A 152 4.79 -6.81 5.49
CA THR A 152 3.87 -7.10 6.60
C THR A 152 3.81 -5.96 7.62
N CYS A 153 4.82 -5.09 7.63
CA CYS A 153 4.82 -3.82 8.36
C CYS A 153 4.15 -2.70 7.55
N ALA A 154 3.70 -1.63 8.23
CA ALA A 154 3.11 -0.45 7.58
C ALA A 154 4.16 0.51 6.96
N ASN A 155 5.45 0.15 6.98
CA ASN A 155 6.55 0.99 6.51
C ASN A 155 7.08 0.51 5.15
N LYS A 156 6.79 1.27 4.07
CA LYS A 156 7.25 0.97 2.70
C LYS A 156 8.77 1.07 2.50
N HIS A 157 9.47 1.77 3.41
CA HIS A 157 10.92 1.93 3.37
C HIS A 157 11.66 0.81 4.09
N CYS A 158 10.94 -0.04 4.83
CA CYS A 158 11.52 -1.17 5.53
C CYS A 158 12.11 -2.19 4.54
N CYS A 159 13.32 -2.67 4.85
CA CYS A 159 13.96 -3.77 4.15
C CYS A 159 14.30 -4.94 5.08
N ASN A 160 13.73 -5.00 6.29
CA ASN A 160 13.87 -6.16 7.17
C ASN A 160 13.18 -7.38 6.51
N PRO A 161 13.90 -8.48 6.24
CA PRO A 161 13.35 -9.68 5.60
C PRO A 161 12.21 -10.32 6.38
N HIS A 162 12.17 -10.20 7.71
CA HIS A 162 11.06 -10.70 8.54
C HIS A 162 9.76 -9.91 8.31
N HIS A 163 9.87 -8.70 7.76
CA HIS A 163 8.73 -7.87 7.37
C HIS A 163 8.32 -8.04 5.92
N LEU A 164 8.81 -9.06 5.21
CA LEU A 164 8.57 -9.24 3.78
C LEU A 164 7.97 -10.62 3.49
N LYS A 165 6.95 -10.66 2.64
CA LYS A 165 6.31 -11.91 2.18
C LYS A 165 6.01 -11.88 0.68
N ILE A 166 6.00 -13.05 0.06
CA ILE A 166 5.50 -13.24 -1.31
C ILE A 166 3.98 -13.11 -1.27
N LYS A 167 3.42 -12.31 -2.19
CA LYS A 167 1.98 -12.25 -2.44
C LYS A 167 1.62 -13.26 -3.53
N LEU A 168 0.71 -14.18 -3.23
CA LEU A 168 0.17 -15.13 -4.20
C LEU A 168 -0.93 -14.46 -5.05
N GLU A 169 -1.04 -14.79 -6.33
CA GLU A 169 -1.98 -14.15 -7.27
C GLU A 169 -3.47 -14.31 -6.85
N ASN A 170 -3.79 -15.30 -6.03
CA ASN A 170 -5.15 -15.54 -5.48
C ASN A 170 -5.39 -14.86 -4.11
N ASP A 171 -4.40 -14.15 -3.56
CA ASP A 171 -4.57 -13.35 -2.35
C ASP A 171 -5.30 -12.05 -2.72
N THR A 172 -6.64 -12.11 -2.73
CA THR A 172 -7.54 -10.95 -2.83
C THR A 172 -7.39 -9.97 -1.67
N SER A 173 -6.45 -10.20 -0.75
CA SER A 173 -5.92 -9.22 0.18
C SER A 173 -4.89 -8.31 -0.50
N SER A 174 -5.34 -7.49 -1.46
CA SER A 174 -4.67 -6.20 -1.69
C SER A 174 -5.05 -5.27 -0.53
N PRO A 175 -4.09 -4.73 0.23
CA PRO A 175 -4.41 -3.64 1.14
C PRO A 175 -4.72 -2.44 0.24
N ASN A 176 -6.01 -2.18 0.04
CA ASN A 176 -6.45 -0.96 -0.63
C ASN A 176 -5.87 0.21 0.15
N ASN A 177 -5.11 1.06 -0.56
CA ASN A 177 -4.47 2.27 -0.06
C ASN A 177 -5.51 3.30 0.42
N HIS A 178 -6.13 3.05 1.55
CA HIS A 178 -6.75 4.05 2.40
C HIS A 178 -6.18 3.83 3.80
N PRO A 179 -5.69 4.87 4.50
CA PRO A 179 -5.14 4.75 5.87
C PRO A 179 -6.17 4.28 6.94
N ASN A 180 -7.34 3.76 6.53
CA ASN A 180 -8.45 3.37 7.40
C ASN A 180 -9.10 2.00 7.07
N SER A 181 -8.44 1.11 6.32
CA SER A 181 -8.92 -0.26 6.03
C SER A 181 -7.72 -1.17 5.78
N ASP A 182 -7.42 -2.25 6.49
CA ASP A 182 -8.22 -3.17 7.27
C ASP A 182 -7.44 -3.60 8.51
N ILE A 183 -8.10 -3.64 9.66
CA ILE A 183 -7.49 -4.17 10.90
C ILE A 183 -7.47 -5.69 10.78
N SER A 184 -6.31 -6.33 10.94
CA SER A 184 -6.22 -7.80 10.91
C SER A 184 -6.90 -8.41 12.15
N ASN A 185 -7.33 -9.67 12.08
CA ASN A 185 -7.89 -10.36 13.24
C ASN A 185 -6.90 -10.42 14.42
N ASP A 186 -5.61 -10.59 14.15
CA ASP A 186 -4.55 -10.59 15.17
C ASP A 186 -4.38 -9.21 15.83
N LEU A 187 -4.34 -8.14 15.02
CA LEU A 187 -4.26 -6.77 15.53
C LEU A 187 -5.52 -6.41 16.32
N ALA A 188 -6.69 -6.84 15.85
CA ALA A 188 -7.91 -6.72 16.62
C ALA A 188 -7.76 -7.43 17.96
N LEU A 189 -7.34 -8.70 18.03
CA LEU A 189 -7.18 -9.45 19.29
C LEU A 189 -6.26 -8.74 20.28
N LYS A 190 -5.17 -8.13 19.81
CA LYS A 190 -4.28 -7.31 20.65
C LYS A 190 -5.00 -6.08 21.22
N ILE A 191 -5.77 -5.37 20.41
CA ILE A 191 -6.60 -4.24 20.87
C ILE A 191 -7.62 -4.70 21.91
N ILE A 192 -8.21 -5.88 21.71
CA ILE A 192 -9.24 -6.46 22.58
C ILE A 192 -8.66 -6.78 23.95
N ASN A 193 -7.51 -7.46 23.97
CA ASN A 193 -6.82 -7.86 25.18
C ASN A 193 -6.20 -6.67 25.93
N SER A 194 -6.00 -5.53 25.26
CA SER A 194 -5.58 -4.28 25.92
C SER A 194 -6.68 -3.62 26.77
N LYS A 195 -7.91 -4.14 26.75
CA LYS A 195 -9.03 -3.57 27.50
C LYS A 195 -8.84 -3.85 29.00
N GLY A 196 -8.65 -2.80 29.79
CA GLY A 196 -8.36 -2.89 31.23
C GLY A 196 -6.94 -2.48 31.63
N THR A 197 -6.08 -2.15 30.67
CA THR A 197 -4.81 -1.47 30.95
C THR A 197 -5.05 0.02 31.25
N ASN A 198 -4.08 0.68 31.89
CA ASN A 198 -4.11 2.14 32.16
C ASN A 198 -3.89 3.01 30.90
N MET A 199 -4.04 2.45 29.70
CA MET A 199 -3.87 3.15 28.44
C MET A 199 -5.17 3.80 27.98
N SER A 200 -5.13 5.09 27.65
CA SER A 200 -6.24 5.76 27.00
C SER A 200 -6.43 5.26 25.56
N ARG A 201 -7.60 5.52 24.96
CA ARG A 201 -7.83 5.17 23.53
C ARG A 201 -6.89 5.91 22.58
N LYS A 202 -6.38 7.08 23.00
CA LYS A 202 -5.39 7.84 22.24
C LYS A 202 -4.05 7.11 22.27
N ASP A 203 -3.60 6.68 23.45
CA ASP A 203 -2.36 5.91 23.62
C ASP A 203 -2.43 4.59 22.84
N LYS A 204 -3.60 3.92 22.87
CA LYS A 204 -3.84 2.72 22.06
C LYS A 204 -3.80 3.01 20.55
N SER A 205 -4.30 4.17 20.12
CA SER A 205 -4.31 4.56 18.70
C SER A 205 -2.91 4.76 18.18
N GLU A 206 -2.08 5.46 18.97
CA GLU A 206 -0.67 5.65 18.69
C GLU A 206 0.09 4.31 18.76
N HIS A 207 -0.22 3.47 19.74
CA HIS A 207 0.43 2.17 19.94
C HIS A 207 0.11 1.15 18.86
N PHE A 208 -1.15 1.05 18.41
CA PHE A 208 -1.59 0.04 17.44
C PHE A 208 -1.61 0.57 16.00
N GLY A 209 -1.28 1.85 15.76
CA GLY A 209 -1.26 2.44 14.42
C GLY A 209 -2.62 2.44 13.73
N VAL A 210 -3.71 2.48 14.50
CA VAL A 210 -5.09 2.51 14.00
C VAL A 210 -5.80 3.74 14.54
N SER A 211 -6.82 4.23 13.84
CA SER A 211 -7.56 5.40 14.32
C SER A 211 -8.21 5.15 15.69
N VAL A 212 -8.28 6.20 16.52
CA VAL A 212 -9.01 6.17 17.81
C VAL A 212 -10.44 5.63 17.63
N ARG A 213 -11.07 5.96 16.50
CA ARG A 213 -12.42 5.49 16.16
C ARG A 213 -12.47 4.00 15.83
N SER A 214 -11.42 3.45 15.25
CA SER A 214 -11.32 2.01 15.02
C SER A 214 -11.17 1.24 16.33
N ILE A 215 -10.36 1.75 17.28
CA ILE A 215 -10.25 1.18 18.64
C ILE A 215 -11.57 1.25 19.37
N GLU A 216 -12.24 2.41 19.35
CA GLU A 216 -13.56 2.58 19.93
C GLU A 216 -14.54 1.51 19.41
N ARG A 217 -14.58 1.31 18.09
CA ARG A 217 -15.47 0.33 17.44
C ARG A 217 -15.16 -1.11 17.85
N ILE A 218 -13.88 -1.46 18.00
CA ILE A 218 -13.45 -2.81 18.44
C ILE A 218 -13.79 -3.02 19.93
N GLU A 219 -13.52 -2.04 20.78
CA GLU A 219 -13.80 -2.10 22.23
C GLU A 219 -15.31 -2.12 22.56
N GLN A 220 -16.11 -1.45 21.73
CA GLN A 220 -17.57 -1.36 21.82
C GLN A 220 -18.32 -2.43 21.02
N PHE A 221 -17.65 -3.49 20.55
CA PHE A 221 -18.29 -4.61 19.85
C PHE A 221 -19.01 -4.22 18.54
N GLN A 222 -18.65 -3.09 17.92
CA GLN A 222 -19.23 -2.68 16.62
C GLN A 222 -18.58 -3.42 15.45
N THR A 223 -17.33 -3.87 15.61
CA THR A 223 -16.53 -4.63 14.64
C THR A 223 -15.86 -5.83 15.32
N PHE A 224 -15.40 -6.82 14.54
CA PHE A 224 -14.71 -8.04 15.03
C PHE A 224 -15.47 -8.84 16.11
N LYS A 225 -16.80 -8.91 15.99
CA LYS A 225 -17.66 -9.65 16.93
C LYS A 225 -17.34 -11.15 17.00
N HIS A 226 -16.88 -11.74 15.89
CA HIS A 226 -16.48 -13.14 15.81
C HIS A 226 -15.24 -13.49 16.63
N LEU A 227 -14.49 -12.50 17.13
CA LEU A 227 -13.32 -12.67 18.01
C LEU A 227 -13.68 -12.54 19.50
N ARG A 228 -14.95 -12.66 19.88
CA ARG A 228 -15.42 -12.56 21.28
C ARG A 228 -16.00 -13.87 21.76
N SER A 229 -15.90 -14.08 23.06
CA SER A 229 -16.65 -15.15 23.71
C SER A 229 -18.14 -14.86 23.73
N GLU A 230 -18.93 -15.92 23.77
CA GLU A 230 -20.40 -15.84 23.86
C GLU A 230 -20.86 -15.09 25.11
N LYS A 231 -20.13 -15.25 26.22
CA LYS A 231 -20.36 -14.53 27.47
C LYS A 231 -20.25 -13.01 27.30
N GLU A 232 -19.19 -12.53 26.64
CA GLU A 232 -18.97 -11.09 26.42
C GLU A 232 -20.04 -10.47 25.50
N LEU A 233 -20.47 -11.21 24.47
CA LEU A 233 -21.54 -10.76 23.57
C LEU A 233 -22.88 -10.66 24.31
N ASN A 234 -23.19 -11.63 25.17
CA ASN A 234 -24.41 -11.62 25.97
C ASN A 234 -24.44 -10.47 26.99
N GLU A 235 -23.33 -10.18 27.65
CA GLU A 235 -23.20 -9.02 28.54
C GLU A 235 -23.40 -7.68 27.79
N PHE A 236 -22.81 -7.54 26.60
CA PHE A 236 -22.99 -6.34 25.78
C PHE A 236 -24.44 -6.16 25.30
N ASN A 237 -25.07 -7.22 24.83
CA ASN A 237 -26.46 -7.20 24.39
C ASN A 237 -27.41 -6.86 25.54
N ASN A 238 -27.15 -7.33 26.76
CA ASN A 238 -27.95 -6.99 27.94
C ASN A 238 -27.80 -5.52 28.34
N ARG A 239 -26.61 -4.91 28.17
CA ARG A 239 -26.39 -3.47 28.40
C ARG A 239 -27.08 -2.59 27.35
N THR A 240 -27.04 -3.01 26.08
CA THR A 240 -27.59 -2.23 24.96
C THR A 240 -29.10 -2.36 24.80
N LYS A 241 -29.72 -3.47 25.24
CA LYS A 241 -31.19 -3.62 25.30
C LYS A 241 -31.91 -2.60 26.18
N ARG A 242 -31.20 -1.90 27.09
CA ARG A 242 -31.78 -0.80 27.88
C ARG A 242 -31.99 0.49 27.08
N VAL A 243 -31.50 0.58 25.83
CA VAL A 243 -31.75 1.72 24.93
C VAL A 243 -32.59 1.21 23.76
N THR A 244 -33.92 1.33 23.89
CA THR A 244 -34.89 0.92 22.86
C THR A 244 -34.61 1.55 21.48
N PRO A 245 -34.81 0.80 20.38
CA PRO A 245 -34.69 1.35 19.04
C PRO A 245 -35.91 2.23 18.75
N ILE A 246 -35.68 3.54 18.59
CA ILE A 246 -36.63 4.40 17.89
C ILE A 246 -36.65 3.88 16.45
N LYS A 247 -37.70 3.12 16.08
CA LYS A 247 -38.06 2.94 14.68
C LYS A 247 -38.24 4.36 14.12
N LYS A 248 -37.30 4.85 13.30
CA LYS A 248 -37.52 6.05 12.49
C LYS A 248 -38.64 5.71 11.52
N ILE A 249 -39.87 5.97 11.95
CA ILE A 249 -40.99 6.18 11.07
C ILE A 249 -40.55 7.34 10.17
N VAL A 250 -40.28 7.06 8.90
CA VAL A 250 -40.05 8.13 7.91
C VAL A 250 -41.40 8.83 7.79
N GLN A 251 -41.59 9.89 8.56
CA GLN A 251 -42.81 10.68 8.47
C GLN A 251 -42.85 11.28 7.06
N LYS A 252 -43.97 11.04 6.35
CA LYS A 252 -44.26 11.68 5.07
C LYS A 252 -44.01 13.19 5.24
N PRO A 253 -43.30 13.86 4.31
CA PRO A 253 -43.15 15.31 4.38
C PRO A 253 -44.53 15.96 4.48
N PRO A 254 -44.70 17.04 5.28
CA PRO A 254 -45.96 17.78 5.31
C PRO A 254 -46.42 18.11 3.89
N GLN A 255 -47.68 17.82 3.57
CA GLN A 255 -48.23 17.97 2.22
C GLN A 255 -48.01 19.39 1.69
N GLU A 256 -48.17 20.40 2.54
CA GLU A 256 -47.91 21.80 2.25
C GLU A 256 -46.51 22.06 1.66
N LYS A 257 -45.46 21.39 2.18
CA LYS A 257 -44.09 21.54 1.66
C LYS A 257 -43.93 20.92 0.28
N LEU A 258 -44.68 19.85 -0.01
CA LEU A 258 -44.69 19.20 -1.31
C LEU A 258 -45.39 20.08 -2.34
N ASP A 259 -46.55 20.61 -1.97
CA ASP A 259 -47.36 21.49 -2.81
C ASP A 259 -46.58 22.77 -3.14
N ASN A 260 -45.94 23.40 -2.15
CA ASN A 260 -45.08 24.56 -2.36
C ASN A 260 -43.95 24.27 -3.36
N LYS A 261 -43.29 23.12 -3.26
CA LYS A 261 -42.21 22.75 -4.18
C LYS A 261 -42.73 22.45 -5.58
N TYR A 262 -43.87 21.76 -5.70
CA TYR A 262 -44.48 21.46 -6.98
C TYR A 262 -44.97 22.73 -7.69
N ASN A 263 -45.56 23.67 -6.94
CA ASN A 263 -45.95 24.98 -7.43
C ASN A 263 -44.74 25.82 -7.88
N GLU A 264 -43.61 25.75 -7.18
CA GLU A 264 -42.35 26.34 -7.64
C GLU A 264 -41.92 25.74 -8.99
N MET A 265 -42.01 24.42 -9.15
CA MET A 265 -41.68 23.75 -10.42
C MET A 265 -42.60 24.19 -11.57
N LEU A 266 -43.90 24.37 -11.31
CA LEU A 266 -44.87 24.83 -12.30
C LEU A 266 -44.53 26.23 -12.85
N LYS A 267 -43.90 27.11 -12.07
CA LYS A 267 -43.43 28.43 -12.54
C LYS A 267 -42.34 28.32 -13.61
N HIS A 268 -41.62 27.20 -13.66
CA HIS A 268 -40.60 26.90 -14.66
C HIS A 268 -41.11 25.98 -15.79
N LYS A 269 -42.41 25.66 -15.82
CA LYS A 269 -43.00 24.81 -16.85
C LYS A 269 -42.94 25.49 -18.22
N THR A 270 -42.49 24.75 -19.22
CA THR A 270 -42.65 25.11 -20.64
C THR A 270 -43.30 23.95 -21.36
N GLU A 271 -44.33 24.23 -22.16
CA GLU A 271 -45.07 23.20 -22.89
C GLU A 271 -44.51 23.00 -24.29
N TYR A 272 -44.46 21.74 -24.71
CA TYR A 272 -43.98 21.36 -26.03
C TYR A 272 -44.94 20.38 -26.69
N LYS A 273 -45.05 20.47 -28.01
CA LYS A 273 -45.79 19.48 -28.80
C LYS A 273 -45.22 18.09 -28.53
N ASN A 274 -46.12 17.17 -28.25
CA ASN A 274 -45.78 15.78 -28.00
C ASN A 274 -45.88 15.01 -29.32
N ASN A 275 -44.82 14.29 -29.67
CA ASN A 275 -44.76 13.50 -30.91
C ASN A 275 -44.97 11.99 -30.63
N SER A 276 -45.28 11.60 -29.39
CA SER A 276 -45.53 10.20 -29.04
C SER A 276 -46.98 9.81 -29.29
N VAL A 277 -47.19 8.64 -29.90
CA VAL A 277 -48.50 8.03 -30.15
C VAL A 277 -49.19 7.59 -28.84
N ASN A 278 -48.43 7.45 -27.74
CA ASN A 278 -48.93 6.85 -26.49
C ASN A 278 -49.57 7.84 -25.51
N VAL A 279 -49.53 9.15 -25.78
CA VAL A 279 -50.01 10.20 -24.87
C VAL A 279 -50.48 11.42 -25.67
N ASN A 280 -51.67 11.95 -25.36
CA ASN A 280 -52.31 13.03 -26.13
C ASN A 280 -52.11 14.43 -25.51
N THR A 281 -51.45 14.54 -24.37
CA THR A 281 -51.18 15.82 -23.69
C THR A 281 -49.78 16.36 -24.02
N PRO A 282 -49.55 17.68 -23.93
CA PRO A 282 -48.23 18.28 -24.17
C PRO A 282 -47.15 17.76 -23.21
N CYS A 283 -45.90 17.69 -23.68
CA CYS A 283 -44.74 17.43 -22.83
C CYS A 283 -44.43 18.67 -21.98
N TRP A 284 -44.04 18.47 -20.72
CA TRP A 284 -43.57 19.57 -19.86
C TRP A 284 -42.05 19.56 -19.79
N GLY A 285 -41.40 20.62 -20.25
CA GLY A 285 -39.97 20.86 -20.04
C GLY A 285 -39.72 21.92 -18.97
N TRP A 286 -38.44 22.16 -18.71
CA TRP A 286 -37.98 23.19 -17.76
C TRP A 286 -37.49 24.41 -18.54
N LYS A 287 -37.93 25.61 -18.15
CA LYS A 287 -37.53 26.88 -18.76
C LYS A 287 -36.01 26.93 -18.94
N SER A 288 -35.57 27.41 -20.12
CA SER A 288 -34.17 27.54 -20.57
C SER A 288 -33.37 26.26 -20.83
N LYS A 289 -34.02 25.08 -20.85
CA LYS A 289 -33.35 23.81 -21.20
C LYS A 289 -34.05 23.08 -22.33
N SER A 290 -33.26 22.43 -23.20
CA SER A 290 -33.78 21.53 -24.21
C SER A 290 -34.49 20.34 -23.56
N LEU A 291 -35.60 19.90 -24.16
CA LEU A 291 -36.32 18.65 -23.86
C LEU A 291 -35.43 17.40 -23.89
N SER A 292 -34.23 17.46 -24.46
CA SER A 292 -33.30 16.33 -24.44
C SER A 292 -32.52 16.18 -23.13
N SER A 293 -32.61 17.15 -22.21
CA SER A 293 -31.76 17.20 -21.01
C SER A 293 -32.49 16.77 -19.73
N THR A 294 -31.82 15.95 -18.91
CA THR A 294 -32.31 15.57 -17.58
C THR A 294 -32.11 16.74 -16.61
N VAL A 295 -33.18 17.18 -15.96
CA VAL A 295 -33.14 18.26 -14.98
C VAL A 295 -33.15 17.71 -13.55
N LEU A 296 -32.25 18.23 -12.71
CA LEU A 296 -32.18 17.94 -11.29
C LEU A 296 -32.77 19.11 -10.50
N ILE A 297 -33.52 18.80 -9.45
CA ILE A 297 -34.01 19.76 -8.46
C ILE A 297 -33.46 19.38 -7.08
N THR A 298 -33.37 20.36 -6.20
CA THR A 298 -33.02 20.14 -4.78
C THR A 298 -34.30 20.13 -3.95
N TYR A 299 -34.53 19.06 -3.20
CA TYR A 299 -35.61 18.95 -2.21
C TYR A 299 -35.08 18.25 -0.96
N ASN A 300 -35.37 18.80 0.22
CA ASN A 300 -34.90 18.28 1.50
C ASN A 300 -33.38 18.00 1.58
N LYS A 301 -32.57 18.93 1.05
CA LYS A 301 -31.09 18.83 0.93
C LYS A 301 -30.58 17.70 0.03
N GLU A 302 -31.46 17.00 -0.69
CA GLU A 302 -31.10 15.95 -1.65
C GLU A 302 -31.35 16.42 -3.09
N LYS A 303 -30.50 16.00 -4.02
CA LYS A 303 -30.70 16.19 -5.46
C LYS A 303 -31.58 15.06 -5.99
N GLN A 304 -32.68 15.39 -6.64
CA GLN A 304 -33.59 14.43 -7.24
C GLN A 304 -33.89 14.81 -8.69
N MET A 305 -34.12 13.82 -9.56
CA MET A 305 -34.56 14.08 -10.93
C MET A 305 -35.98 14.66 -10.92
N ILE A 306 -36.20 15.69 -11.73
CA ILE A 306 -37.48 16.41 -11.76
C ILE A 306 -38.68 15.51 -12.09
N HIS A 307 -38.53 14.60 -13.05
CA HIS A 307 -39.59 13.66 -13.44
C HIS A 307 -39.86 12.67 -12.30
N THR A 308 -38.82 12.25 -11.57
CA THR A 308 -39.00 11.38 -10.41
C THR A 308 -39.80 12.10 -9.32
N PHE A 309 -39.50 13.37 -9.04
CA PHE A 309 -40.26 14.16 -8.07
C PHE A 309 -41.72 14.34 -8.52
N SER A 310 -41.93 14.71 -9.79
CA SER A 310 -43.27 14.89 -10.38
C SER A 310 -44.14 13.63 -10.27
N TRP A 311 -43.58 12.47 -10.62
CA TRP A 311 -44.26 11.19 -10.49
C TRP A 311 -44.61 10.86 -9.04
N LYS A 312 -43.68 11.06 -8.10
CA LYS A 312 -43.92 10.80 -6.66
C LYS A 312 -45.03 11.68 -6.10
N TYR A 313 -45.03 12.96 -6.48
CA TYR A 313 -46.05 13.92 -6.10
C TYR A 313 -47.44 13.50 -6.61
N ASN A 314 -47.58 13.25 -7.92
CA ASN A 314 -48.86 12.93 -8.53
C ASN A 314 -49.43 11.58 -8.08
N ASN A 315 -48.58 10.61 -7.75
CA ASN A 315 -49.00 9.28 -7.29
C ASN A 315 -49.08 9.15 -5.77
N ASN A 316 -48.79 10.22 -5.01
CA ASN A 316 -48.69 10.19 -3.55
C ASN A 316 -47.75 9.08 -3.02
N LYS A 317 -46.67 8.77 -3.76
CA LYS A 317 -45.71 7.69 -3.47
C LYS A 317 -44.35 8.26 -3.07
N TRP A 318 -44.18 8.52 -1.78
CA TRP A 318 -42.96 9.12 -1.21
C TRP A 318 -41.98 8.11 -0.63
N ASP A 319 -42.36 6.85 -0.58
CA ASP A 319 -41.49 5.75 -0.19
C ASP A 319 -40.30 5.60 -1.14
N LYS A 320 -39.29 4.88 -0.65
CA LYS A 320 -38.12 4.55 -1.46
C LYS A 320 -38.55 3.70 -2.65
N ILE A 321 -38.35 4.23 -3.86
CA ILE A 321 -38.53 3.46 -5.10
C ILE A 321 -37.60 2.23 -5.02
N PRO A 322 -38.12 1.00 -5.20
CA PRO A 322 -37.30 -0.20 -5.14
C PRO A 322 -36.14 -0.11 -6.13
N LYS A 323 -34.97 -0.64 -5.75
CA LYS A 323 -33.77 -0.63 -6.63
C LYS A 323 -34.00 -1.32 -7.99
N THR A 324 -35.00 -2.19 -8.07
CA THR A 324 -35.42 -2.91 -9.27
C THR A 324 -36.30 -2.09 -10.21
N HIS A 325 -36.68 -0.86 -9.84
CA HIS A 325 -37.59 -0.03 -10.61
C HIS A 325 -36.97 1.34 -10.93
N LYS A 326 -37.44 1.94 -12.04
CA LYS A 326 -37.14 3.33 -12.43
C LYS A 326 -38.40 4.02 -12.95
N ILE A 327 -38.40 5.34 -12.86
CA ILE A 327 -39.41 6.16 -13.54
C ILE A 327 -39.03 6.26 -15.01
N SER A 328 -39.95 5.86 -15.89
CA SER A 328 -39.81 5.87 -17.34
C SER A 328 -40.81 6.82 -17.97
N HIS A 329 -40.51 7.25 -19.19
CA HIS A 329 -41.30 8.21 -19.95
C HIS A 329 -42.09 7.48 -21.04
N LYS A 330 -43.42 7.65 -21.07
CA LYS A 330 -44.31 7.17 -22.14
C LYS A 330 -44.18 8.00 -23.43
N CYS A 331 -43.71 9.24 -23.30
CA CYS A 331 -43.56 10.20 -24.40
C CYS A 331 -42.23 10.12 -25.16
N ASN A 332 -41.33 9.19 -24.78
CA ASN A 332 -39.96 9.06 -25.31
C ASN A 332 -39.11 10.35 -25.22
N ASN A 333 -39.50 11.28 -24.35
CA ASN A 333 -38.85 12.56 -24.16
C ASN A 333 -38.19 12.61 -22.78
N LYS A 334 -36.85 12.61 -22.74
CA LYS A 334 -36.06 12.46 -21.50
C LYS A 334 -36.12 13.68 -20.57
N GLY A 335 -36.49 14.84 -21.08
CA GLY A 335 -36.67 16.07 -20.31
C GLY A 335 -38.12 16.31 -19.90
N CYS A 336 -39.06 15.45 -20.31
CA CYS A 336 -40.45 15.58 -19.93
C CYS A 336 -40.65 15.26 -18.44
N TRP A 337 -41.32 16.15 -17.71
CA TRP A 337 -41.71 15.91 -16.32
C TRP A 337 -43.23 16.00 -16.10
N ASN A 338 -44.02 15.93 -17.17
CA ASN A 338 -45.48 15.82 -17.09
C ASN A 338 -45.84 14.49 -16.40
N PRO A 339 -46.51 14.50 -15.24
CA PRO A 339 -46.80 13.27 -14.49
C PRO A 339 -47.62 12.24 -15.29
N ASP A 340 -48.46 12.68 -16.23
CA ASP A 340 -49.26 11.79 -17.10
C ASP A 340 -48.40 10.97 -18.05
N HIS A 341 -47.19 11.47 -18.34
CA HIS A 341 -46.23 10.84 -19.23
C HIS A 341 -45.24 9.94 -18.49
N LEU A 342 -45.38 9.78 -17.17
CA LEU A 342 -44.43 9.07 -16.34
C LEU A 342 -45.03 7.78 -15.76
N GLU A 343 -44.23 6.73 -15.71
CA GLU A 343 -44.62 5.45 -15.12
C GLU A 343 -43.49 4.77 -14.38
N LEU A 344 -43.83 3.90 -13.44
CA LEU A 344 -42.88 3.05 -12.76
C LEU A 344 -42.66 1.78 -13.58
N SER A 345 -41.45 1.61 -14.09
CA SER A 345 -41.04 0.45 -14.89
C SER A 345 -39.98 -0.38 -14.16
N GLN A 346 -39.98 -1.70 -14.36
CA GLN A 346 -38.90 -2.56 -13.90
C GLN A 346 -37.64 -2.35 -14.75
N LEU A 347 -36.46 -2.39 -14.10
CA LEU A 347 -35.19 -2.37 -14.80
C LEU A 347 -35.03 -3.70 -15.56
N LYS A 348 -34.83 -3.64 -16.88
CA LYS A 348 -34.43 -4.82 -17.65
C LYS A 348 -33.08 -5.30 -17.11
N THR A 349 -33.03 -6.52 -16.58
CA THR A 349 -31.78 -7.22 -16.25
C THR A 349 -30.98 -7.34 -17.54
N LYS A 350 -29.77 -6.76 -17.55
CA LYS A 350 -28.82 -6.90 -18.65
C LYS A 350 -28.18 -8.27 -18.62
#